data_AF-A0A519KSI0-F1
#
_entry.id   AF-A0A519KSI0-F1
#
_cell.length_a   1.000
_cell.length_b   1.000
_cell.length_c   1.000
_cell.angle_alpha   90.00
_cell.angle_beta   90.00
_cell.angle_gamma   90.00
#
_symmetry.space_group_name_H-M   'P 1'
#
loop_
_entity.id
_entity.type
_entity.pdbx_description
1 polymer ?
#
loop_
_entity_poly.entity_id
_entity_poly.type
_entity_poly.pdbx_seq_one_letter_code
_entity_poly.pdbx_strand_id
1 'polypeptide(L)' 'KITKDLKVSGVVNNLLNIYPDVIENKGDVVTDLGGRFLYPWEVNQFGFNGTTFQLNVNYTF' A
#
# COMPACT_ATOMS: atom_id res chain seq x y z
N LYS A 1 -19.60 27.65 -16.65
CA LYS A 1 -20.50 26.47 -16.57
C LYS A 1 -19.70 25.19 -16.31
N ILE A 2 -18.66 24.89 -17.10
CA ILE A 2 -17.78 23.70 -17.03
C ILE A 2 -17.17 23.40 -15.63
N THR A 3 -16.91 24.42 -14.80
CA THR A 3 -16.24 24.24 -13.50
C THR A 3 -17.09 23.53 -12.43
N LYS A 4 -18.44 23.49 -12.58
CA LYS A 4 -19.31 22.78 -11.62
C LYS A 4 -19.39 21.27 -11.91
N ASP A 5 -19.05 20.91 -13.13
CA ASP A 5 -19.23 19.58 -13.72
C ASP A 5 -17.93 18.77 -13.60
N LEU A 6 -16.81 19.43 -13.33
CA LEU A 6 -15.48 18.84 -13.13
C LEU A 6 -15.11 18.83 -11.64
N LYS A 7 -14.89 17.63 -11.08
CA LYS A 7 -14.36 17.41 -9.73
C LYS A 7 -13.00 16.74 -9.82
N VAL A 8 -12.01 17.33 -9.15
CA VAL A 8 -10.67 16.75 -9.00
C VAL A 8 -10.44 16.50 -7.52
N SER A 9 -10.06 15.27 -7.16
CA SER A 9 -9.67 14.90 -5.81
C SER A 9 -8.35 14.13 -5.82
N GLY A 10 -7.54 14.35 -4.79
CA GLY A 10 -6.29 13.63 -4.57
C GLY A 10 -6.38 12.87 -3.25
N VAL A 11 -5.91 11.63 -3.21
CA VAL A 11 -5.80 10.82 -2.00
C VAL A 11 -4.36 10.32 -1.90
N VAL A 12 -3.77 10.50 -0.73
CA VAL A 12 -2.46 9.92 -0.41
C VAL A 12 -2.68 8.85 0.64
N ASN A 13 -2.36 7.60 0.31
CA ASN A 13 -2.40 6.50 1.27
C ASN A 13 -0.98 6.18 1.71
N ASN A 14 -0.82 5.83 2.98
CA ASN A 14 0.46 5.52 3.61
C ASN A 14 1.49 6.67 3.49
N LEU A 15 1.11 7.90 3.85
CA LEU A 15 1.93 9.12 3.72
C LEU A 15 3.33 9.00 4.36
N LEU A 16 3.44 8.27 5.48
CA LEU A 16 4.68 8.11 6.23
C LEU A 16 5.45 6.85 5.83
N ASN A 17 5.03 6.17 4.76
CA ASN A 17 5.66 4.96 4.25
C ASN A 17 5.91 3.91 5.34
N ILE A 18 4.93 3.72 6.22
CA ILE A 18 5.02 2.80 7.35
C ILE A 18 4.76 1.40 6.82
N TYR A 19 5.71 0.51 7.08
CA TYR A 19 5.62 -0.92 6.84
C TYR A 19 5.57 -1.65 8.18
N PRO A 20 5.07 -2.89 8.22
CA PRO A 20 5.18 -3.72 9.42
C PRO A 20 6.64 -3.98 9.75
N ASP A 21 6.88 -4.41 10.98
CA ASP A 21 8.21 -4.85 11.37
C ASP A 21 8.68 -6.03 10.51
N VAL A 22 9.97 -6.03 10.22
CA VAL A 22 10.65 -7.09 9.48
C VAL A 22 10.53 -8.41 10.24
N ILE A 23 10.40 -9.52 9.52
CA ILE A 23 10.36 -10.84 10.14
C ILE A 23 11.71 -11.10 10.83
N GLU A 24 11.69 -11.22 12.16
CA GLU A 24 12.86 -11.57 12.95
C GLU A 24 12.79 -13.07 13.28
N ASN A 25 13.45 -13.89 12.45
CA ASN A 25 13.31 -15.34 12.52
C ASN A 25 13.89 -15.98 13.79
N LYS A 26 14.76 -15.29 14.54
CA LYS A 26 15.43 -15.80 15.78
C LYS A 26 15.95 -17.25 15.72
N GLY A 27 16.20 -17.80 14.52
CA GLY A 27 16.63 -19.18 14.29
C GLY A 27 15.52 -20.20 14.00
N ASP A 28 14.25 -19.78 13.88
CA ASP A 28 13.11 -20.62 13.52
C ASP A 28 12.88 -20.63 11.99
N VAL A 29 13.07 -21.81 11.39
CA VAL A 29 12.88 -22.07 9.95
C VAL A 29 11.43 -21.97 9.48
N VAL A 30 10.45 -22.08 10.39
CA VAL A 30 9.02 -21.91 10.03
C VAL A 30 8.69 -20.43 9.83
N THR A 31 9.29 -19.57 10.65
CA THR A 31 9.12 -18.12 10.59
C THR A 31 9.85 -17.50 9.38
N ASP A 32 10.90 -18.16 8.88
CA ASP A 32 11.72 -17.67 7.76
C ASP A 32 11.01 -17.69 6.39
N LEU A 33 9.91 -18.42 6.21
CA LEU A 33 9.21 -18.51 4.91
C LEU A 33 10.17 -18.70 3.69
N GLY A 34 11.31 -19.37 3.94
CA GLY A 34 12.39 -19.58 2.98
C GLY A 34 13.26 -18.36 2.64
N GLY A 35 13.28 -17.30 3.44
CA GLY A 35 14.05 -16.07 3.22
C GLY A 35 13.52 -15.20 2.06
N ARG A 36 12.32 -15.50 1.56
CA ARG A 36 11.75 -14.89 0.34
C ARG A 36 10.88 -13.67 0.61
N PHE A 37 10.54 -13.43 1.87
CA PHE A 37 9.65 -12.35 2.29
C PHE A 37 10.29 -11.64 3.48
N LEU A 38 10.42 -10.32 3.37
CA LEU A 38 10.99 -9.47 4.41
C LEU A 38 9.94 -9.14 5.47
N TYR A 39 8.65 -9.12 5.10
CA TYR A 39 7.56 -8.79 6.02
C TYR A 39 6.55 -9.93 6.16
N PRO A 40 5.99 -10.15 7.37
CA PRO A 40 5.15 -11.33 7.68
C PRO A 40 3.90 -11.47 6.81
N TRP A 41 3.43 -10.38 6.19
CA TRP A 41 2.20 -10.37 5.40
C TRP A 41 2.42 -10.21 3.90
N GLU A 42 3.67 -10.23 3.41
CA GLU A 42 3.93 -10.35 1.96
C GLU A 42 3.46 -11.70 1.40
N VAL A 43 3.15 -12.67 2.27
CA VAL A 43 2.49 -13.94 1.91
C VAL A 43 1.00 -13.79 1.61
N ASN A 44 0.36 -12.67 1.98
CA ASN A 44 -1.01 -12.41 1.56
C ASN A 44 -1.03 -11.93 0.11
N GLN A 45 -1.92 -12.48 -0.71
CA GLN A 45 -2.10 -12.08 -2.12
C GLN A 45 -2.35 -10.57 -2.32
N PHE A 46 -2.77 -9.86 -1.27
CA PHE A 46 -3.01 -8.42 -1.29
C PHE A 46 -1.74 -7.58 -1.17
N GLY A 47 -0.61 -8.14 -0.70
CA GLY A 47 0.66 -7.43 -0.53
C GLY A 47 0.57 -6.19 0.37
N PHE A 48 1.65 -5.41 0.41
CA PHE A 48 1.67 -4.08 1.03
C PHE A 48 1.79 -3.00 -0.02
N ASN A 49 0.85 -2.05 -0.01
CA ASN A 49 1.04 -0.80 -0.70
C ASN A 49 1.85 0.15 0.18
N GLY A 50 3.01 0.59 -0.35
CA GLY A 50 3.76 1.72 0.19
C GLY A 50 2.99 3.03 0.07
N THR A 51 3.71 4.14 0.13
CA THR A 51 3.10 5.44 -0.15
C THR A 51 2.49 5.44 -1.55
N THR A 52 1.18 5.62 -1.66
CA THR A 52 0.47 5.65 -2.95
C THR A 52 -0.28 6.95 -3.12
N PHE A 53 -0.17 7.54 -4.31
CA PHE A 53 -0.87 8.75 -4.70
C PHE A 53 -1.96 8.37 -5.70
N GLN A 54 -3.20 8.69 -5.36
CA GLN A 54 -4.34 8.54 -6.26
C GLN A 54 -4.84 9.93 -6.66
N LEU A 55 -4.90 10.15 -7.96
CA LEU A 55 -5.55 11.31 -8.55
C LEU A 55 -6.88 10.86 -9.16
N ASN A 56 -7.97 11.46 -8.72
CA ASN A 56 -9.31 11.18 -9.19
C ASN A 56 -9.85 12.40 -9.93
N VAL A 57 -10.21 12.23 -11.20
CA VAL A 57 -10.86 13.26 -12.02
C VAL A 57 -12.23 12.72 -12.41
N ASN A 58 -13.27 13.40 -11.92
CA ASN A 58 -14.66 13.03 -12.14
C ASN A 58 -15.34 14.15 -12.93
N TYR A 59 -15.95 13.82 -14.06
CA TYR A 59 -16.72 14.75 -14.89
C TYR A 59 -18.17 14.27 -14.97
N THR A 60 -19.13 15.16 -14.73
CA THR A 60 -20.57 14.87 -14.71
C THR A 60 -21.28 15.80 -15.69
N PHE A 61 -22.04 15.26 -16.64
CA PHE A 61 -22.75 16.00 -17.68
C PHE A 61 -24.22 16.27 -17.33
#